data_AF-N8RSH4-F1
#
_entry.id   AF-N8RSH4-F1
#
_cell.length_a   1.000
_cell.length_b   1.000
_cell.length_c   1.000
_cell.angle_alpha   90.00
_cell.angle_beta   90.00
_cell.angle_gamma   90.00
#
_symmetry.space_group_name_H-M   'P 1'
#
loop_
_entity.id
_entity.type
_entity.pdbx_description
1 polymer ?
#
loop_
_entity_poly.entity_id
_entity_poly.type
_entity_poly.pdbx_seq_one_letter_code
_entity_poly.pdbx_strand_id
1 'polypeptide(L)'
;MTYFFEHLQKIARKNPIQIACVLNVFLNRVTASHTGIHYRWKDIDQLEHFYSQVKALFPAKFWHLLGQDLQTKLDAKQQPQLFKLAKASTDKHPSTQEEFPRLQLYSVKDGHALAAFKFCLHLACIGRPRSVQLNELDDIAPVTLHRPIAALHQEELFKTD
;
A
#
# COMPACT_ATOMS: atom_id res chain seq x y z
N MET A 1 -9.08 -1.44 14.78
CA MET A 1 -8.07 -0.39 15.05
C MET A 1 -6.83 -0.94 15.74
N THR A 2 -6.94 -1.60 16.91
CA THR A 2 -5.77 -2.12 17.65
C THR A 2 -4.85 -3.01 16.82
N TYR A 3 -5.43 -3.96 16.05
CA TYR A 3 -4.68 -4.83 15.13
C TYR A 3 -3.76 -4.03 14.19
N PHE A 4 -4.27 -2.93 13.61
CA PHE A 4 -3.51 -2.10 12.68
C PHE A 4 -2.31 -1.48 13.37
N PHE A 5 -2.49 -0.82 14.52
CA PHE A 5 -1.40 -0.12 15.20
C PHE A 5 -0.34 -1.07 15.76
N GLU A 6 -0.75 -2.25 16.24
CA GLU A 6 0.21 -3.28 16.65
C GLU A 6 1.09 -3.75 15.49
N HIS A 7 0.48 -4.00 14.32
CA HIS A 7 1.24 -4.44 13.14
C HIS A 7 2.08 -3.31 12.56
N LEU A 8 1.56 -2.08 12.54
CA LEU A 8 2.30 -0.87 12.17
C LEU A 8 3.56 -0.73 13.02
N GLN A 9 3.45 -0.85 14.35
CA GLN A 9 4.59 -0.74 15.25
C GLN A 9 5.60 -1.89 15.04
N LYS A 10 5.13 -3.12 14.83
CA LYS A 10 6.00 -4.27 14.52
C LYS A 10 6.79 -4.05 13.23
N ILE A 11 6.17 -3.51 12.19
CA ILE A 11 6.85 -3.21 10.92
C ILE A 11 7.81 -2.03 11.11
N ALA A 12 7.38 -0.94 11.73
CA ALA A 12 8.20 0.26 11.95
C ALA A 12 9.47 -0.03 12.76
N ARG A 13 9.41 -0.93 13.76
CA ARG A 13 10.60 -1.36 14.52
C ARG A 13 11.62 -2.12 13.68
N LYS A 14 11.17 -2.82 12.64
CA LYS A 14 12.04 -3.61 11.74
C LYS A 14 12.55 -2.79 10.56
N ASN A 15 11.67 -1.99 9.98
CA ASN A 15 11.96 -1.17 8.82
C ASN A 15 11.08 0.11 8.88
N PRO A 16 11.57 1.19 9.51
CA PRO A 16 10.82 2.44 9.61
C PRO A 16 10.63 3.11 8.23
N ILE A 17 11.57 2.93 7.30
CA ILE A 17 11.53 3.50 5.94
C ILE A 17 10.32 2.95 5.17
N GLN A 18 10.01 1.66 5.32
CA GLN A 18 8.82 1.06 4.72
C GLN A 18 7.54 1.80 5.09
N ILE A 19 7.36 2.15 6.37
CA ILE A 19 6.17 2.87 6.82
C ILE A 19 6.16 4.30 6.27
N ALA A 20 7.31 4.99 6.27
CA ALA A 20 7.41 6.32 5.65
C ALA A 20 6.99 6.29 4.17
N CYS A 21 7.49 5.33 3.38
CA CYS A 21 7.10 5.14 1.99
C CYS A 21 5.59 4.87 1.83
N VAL A 22 5.02 3.98 2.65
CA VAL A 22 3.57 3.70 2.64
C VAL A 22 2.75 4.95 2.89
N LEU A 23 3.13 5.75 3.90
CA LEU A 23 2.41 6.98 4.24
C LEU A 23 2.58 8.04 3.15
N ASN A 24 3.75 8.16 2.53
CA ASN A 24 3.98 9.09 1.41
C ASN A 24 3.13 8.73 0.19
N VAL A 25 3.13 7.45 -0.21
CA VAL A 25 2.28 6.96 -1.31
C VAL A 25 0.81 7.20 -1.00
N PHE A 26 0.39 6.97 0.25
CA PHE A 26 -0.98 7.23 0.66
C PHE A 26 -1.35 8.71 0.51
N LEU A 27 -0.55 9.65 1.03
CA LEU A 27 -0.83 11.08 0.94
C LEU A 27 -0.90 11.57 -0.52
N ASN A 28 -0.04 11.05 -1.39
CA ASN A 28 0.00 11.43 -2.80
C ASN A 28 -1.12 10.81 -3.65
N ARG A 29 -1.80 9.78 -3.15
CA ARG A 29 -2.84 9.04 -3.90
C ARG A 29 -4.21 9.03 -3.25
N VAL A 30 -4.36 9.61 -2.06
CA VAL A 30 -5.64 9.64 -1.35
C VAL A 30 -6.65 10.48 -2.14
N THR A 31 -7.75 9.86 -2.55
CA THR A 31 -8.85 10.53 -3.26
C THR A 31 -9.99 10.90 -2.32
N ALA A 32 -11.01 11.61 -2.81
CA ALA A 32 -12.23 11.92 -2.05
C ALA A 32 -13.10 10.68 -1.75
N SER A 33 -12.87 9.55 -2.44
CA SER A 33 -13.56 8.28 -2.14
C SER A 33 -13.41 7.92 -0.66
N HIS A 34 -14.49 7.52 0.01
CA HIS A 34 -14.41 7.15 1.42
C HIS A 34 -13.71 5.80 1.66
N THR A 35 -13.51 5.00 0.60
CA THR A 35 -12.95 3.65 0.69
C THR A 35 -11.86 3.40 -0.35
N GLY A 36 -10.81 2.70 0.07
CA GLY A 36 -9.76 2.22 -0.83
C GLY A 36 -8.83 3.29 -1.40
N ILE A 37 -7.95 2.83 -2.29
CA ILE A 37 -7.02 3.65 -3.07
C ILE A 37 -7.09 3.17 -4.53
N HIS A 38 -7.27 4.11 -5.44
CA HIS A 38 -7.36 3.86 -6.88
C HIS A 38 -6.01 3.99 -7.56
N TYR A 39 -5.75 3.13 -8.54
CA TYR A 39 -4.59 3.22 -9.42
C TYR A 39 -5.03 3.19 -10.87
N ARG A 40 -4.31 3.92 -11.73
CA ARG A 40 -4.45 3.75 -13.17
C ARG A 40 -3.81 2.42 -13.56
N TRP A 41 -4.32 1.77 -14.61
CA TRP A 41 -3.74 0.51 -15.10
C TRP A 41 -2.25 0.61 -15.45
N LYS A 42 -1.80 1.75 -15.98
CA LYS A 42 -0.38 2.01 -16.26
C LYS A 42 0.52 2.02 -15.01
N ASP A 43 -0.06 2.18 -13.82
CA ASP A 43 0.66 2.26 -12.54
C ASP A 43 0.45 0.97 -11.70
N ILE A 44 0.01 -0.13 -12.30
CA ILE A 44 -0.38 -1.35 -11.57
C ILE A 44 0.75 -1.96 -10.74
N ASP A 45 1.99 -1.85 -11.21
CA ASP A 45 3.18 -2.31 -10.48
C ASP A 45 3.41 -1.53 -9.19
N GLN A 46 3.05 -0.24 -9.19
CA GLN A 46 3.10 0.59 -7.98
C GLN A 46 2.03 0.14 -6.98
N LEU A 47 0.87 -0.34 -7.44
CA LEU A 47 -0.16 -0.92 -6.58
C LEU A 47 0.30 -2.26 -6.00
N GLU A 48 0.92 -3.14 -6.80
CA GLU A 48 1.49 -4.40 -6.33
C GLU A 48 2.54 -4.14 -5.24
N HIS A 49 3.45 -3.21 -5.50
CA HIS A 49 4.46 -2.81 -4.52
C HIS A 49 3.81 -2.26 -3.26
N PHE A 50 2.90 -1.30 -3.38
CA PHE A 50 2.20 -0.71 -2.23
C PHE A 50 1.47 -1.78 -1.41
N TYR A 51 0.72 -2.68 -2.06
CA TYR A 51 0.02 -3.77 -1.40
C TYR A 51 0.98 -4.69 -0.65
N SER A 52 2.14 -5.00 -1.23
CA SER A 52 3.16 -5.82 -0.57
C SER A 52 3.62 -5.25 0.78
N GLN A 53 3.65 -3.91 0.90
CA GLN A 53 4.06 -3.20 2.11
C GLN A 53 2.94 -3.13 3.16
N VAL A 54 1.68 -3.08 2.73
CA VAL A 54 0.52 -2.86 3.62
C VAL A 54 -0.26 -4.13 3.95
N LYS A 55 -0.09 -5.23 3.22
CA LYS A 55 -0.93 -6.45 3.35
C LYS A 55 -1.02 -7.01 4.77
N ALA A 56 0.02 -6.80 5.59
CA ALA A 56 0.09 -7.28 6.97
C ALA A 56 -0.56 -6.33 7.99
N LEU A 57 -0.93 -5.11 7.59
CA LEU A 57 -1.55 -4.11 8.46
C LEU A 57 -3.02 -4.44 8.78
N PHE A 58 -3.65 -5.30 7.99
CA PHE A 58 -5.02 -5.76 8.17
C PHE A 58 -5.15 -7.26 7.94
N PRO A 59 -6.14 -7.94 8.55
CA PRO A 59 -6.34 -9.37 8.32
C PRO A 59 -6.62 -9.69 6.86
N ALA A 60 -5.97 -10.73 6.34
CA ALA A 60 -5.98 -11.09 4.92
C ALA A 60 -7.38 -11.19 4.29
N LYS A 61 -8.34 -11.73 5.06
CA LYS A 61 -9.73 -11.95 4.64
C LYS A 61 -10.51 -10.68 4.25
N PHE A 62 -10.03 -9.51 4.66
CA PHE A 62 -10.68 -8.24 4.36
C PHE A 62 -10.12 -7.58 3.11
N TRP A 63 -8.93 -7.97 2.63
CA TRP A 63 -8.37 -7.36 1.43
C TRP A 63 -9.18 -7.76 0.20
N HIS A 64 -9.53 -6.76 -0.58
CA HIS A 64 -10.24 -6.94 -1.82
C HIS A 64 -9.71 -5.98 -2.88
N LEU A 65 -9.41 -6.52 -4.05
CA LEU A 65 -9.09 -5.77 -5.24
C LEU A 65 -10.35 -5.73 -6.11
N LEU A 66 -10.86 -4.52 -6.35
CA LEU A 66 -12.00 -4.30 -7.23
C LEU A 66 -11.51 -3.68 -8.55
N GLY A 67 -12.10 -4.08 -9.67
CA GLY A 67 -11.79 -3.54 -10.98
C GLY A 67 -12.34 -4.43 -12.08
N GLN A 68 -12.45 -3.90 -13.29
CA GLN A 68 -12.90 -4.65 -14.45
C GLN A 68 -11.80 -5.58 -14.98
N ASP A 69 -12.15 -6.83 -15.28
CA ASP A 69 -11.28 -7.80 -15.97
C ASP A 69 -9.93 -8.05 -15.28
N LEU A 70 -9.90 -8.02 -13.94
CA LEU A 70 -8.65 -8.13 -13.16
C LEU A 70 -7.83 -9.38 -13.52
N GLN A 71 -8.47 -10.55 -13.69
CA GLN A 71 -7.76 -11.80 -13.96
C GLN A 71 -7.14 -11.87 -15.36
N THR A 72 -7.63 -11.08 -16.32
CA THR A 72 -7.07 -11.04 -17.68
C THR A 72 -6.07 -9.90 -17.86
N LYS A 73 -6.25 -8.79 -17.12
CA LYS A 73 -5.36 -7.62 -17.17
C LYS A 73 -4.14 -7.71 -16.27
N LEU A 74 -4.18 -8.52 -15.21
CA LEU A 74 -3.03 -8.73 -14.32
C LEU A 74 -2.11 -9.83 -14.85
N ASP A 75 -0.81 -9.59 -14.81
CA ASP A 75 0.21 -10.60 -15.08
C ASP A 75 0.56 -11.33 -13.77
N ALA A 76 0.36 -12.64 -13.74
CA ALA A 76 0.56 -13.44 -12.53
C ALA A 76 2.04 -13.53 -12.07
N LYS A 77 3.00 -13.25 -12.96
CA LYS A 77 4.43 -13.21 -12.64
C LYS A 77 4.86 -11.84 -12.15
N GLN A 78 4.36 -10.76 -12.76
CA GLN A 78 4.71 -9.39 -12.39
C GLN A 78 3.93 -8.88 -11.19
N GLN A 79 2.62 -9.19 -11.10
CA GLN A 79 1.75 -8.78 -10.00
C GLN A 79 1.14 -9.99 -9.26
N PRO A 80 1.98 -10.87 -8.66
CA PRO A 80 1.51 -12.11 -8.07
C PRO A 80 0.54 -11.91 -6.90
N GLN A 81 0.68 -10.84 -6.12
CA GLN A 81 -0.16 -10.61 -4.94
C GLN A 81 -1.52 -10.04 -5.32
N LEU A 82 -1.55 -9.09 -6.26
CA LEU A 82 -2.80 -8.59 -6.83
C LEU A 82 -3.54 -9.68 -7.59
N PHE A 83 -2.84 -10.52 -8.35
CA PHE A 83 -3.46 -11.65 -9.05
C PHE A 83 -4.10 -12.65 -8.06
N LYS A 84 -3.41 -12.95 -6.95
CA LYS A 84 -3.96 -13.79 -5.88
C LYS A 84 -5.19 -13.16 -5.22
N LEU A 85 -5.19 -11.85 -5.01
CA LEU A 85 -6.36 -11.12 -4.49
C LEU A 85 -7.54 -11.16 -5.47
N ALA A 86 -7.28 -10.92 -6.75
CA ALA A 86 -8.31 -10.96 -7.78
C ALA A 86 -8.99 -12.34 -7.84
N LYS A 87 -8.21 -13.42 -7.75
CA LYS A 87 -8.74 -14.80 -7.70
C LYS A 87 -9.47 -15.16 -6.41
N ALA A 88 -9.15 -14.52 -5.30
CA ALA A 88 -9.85 -14.74 -4.03
C ALA A 88 -11.23 -14.07 -3.97
N SER A 89 -11.57 -13.24 -4.97
CA SER A 89 -12.89 -12.63 -5.07
C SER A 89 -13.95 -13.71 -5.33
N THR A 90 -14.94 -13.77 -4.45
CA THR A 90 -16.10 -14.66 -4.51
C THR A 90 -17.33 -13.93 -5.02
N ASP A 91 -18.39 -14.66 -5.38
CA ASP A 91 -19.70 -14.12 -5.81
C ASP A 91 -20.37 -13.17 -4.79
N LYS A 92 -19.83 -13.10 -3.56
CA LYS A 92 -20.28 -12.19 -2.49
C LYS A 92 -19.59 -10.82 -2.50
N HIS A 93 -18.66 -10.60 -3.42
CA HIS A 93 -18.03 -9.31 -3.65
C HIS A 93 -18.86 -8.47 -4.62
N PRO A 94 -18.74 -7.14 -4.58
CA PRO A 94 -19.52 -6.29 -5.45
C PRO A 94 -19.20 -6.60 -6.92
N SER A 95 -20.24 -6.71 -7.74
CA SER A 95 -20.13 -6.89 -9.19
C SER A 95 -19.85 -5.58 -9.94
N THR A 96 -19.81 -4.45 -9.22
CA THR A 96 -19.56 -3.12 -9.77
C THR A 96 -18.21 -3.10 -10.48
N GLN A 97 -18.24 -2.87 -11.79
CA GLN A 97 -17.05 -2.76 -12.59
C GLN A 97 -16.53 -1.32 -12.52
N GLU A 98 -15.42 -1.14 -11.80
CA GLU A 98 -14.68 0.12 -11.83
C GLU A 98 -13.64 0.05 -12.96
N GLU A 99 -13.56 1.11 -13.76
CA GLU A 99 -12.58 1.24 -14.85
C GLU A 99 -11.15 1.09 -14.32
N PHE A 100 -10.89 1.68 -13.15
CA PHE A 100 -9.60 1.67 -12.48
C PHE A 100 -9.57 0.69 -11.30
N PRO A 101 -8.47 -0.09 -11.14
CA PRO A 101 -8.32 -0.97 -9.99
C PRO A 101 -8.32 -0.16 -8.69
N ARG A 102 -9.12 -0.63 -7.73
CA ARG A 102 -9.21 -0.11 -6.37
C ARG A 102 -8.82 -1.19 -5.38
N LEU A 103 -7.75 -0.94 -4.63
CA LEU A 103 -7.41 -1.75 -3.45
C LEU A 103 -8.19 -1.23 -2.25
N GLN A 104 -8.95 -2.09 -1.59
CA GLN A 104 -9.77 -1.72 -0.44
C GLN A 104 -9.86 -2.85 0.60
N LEU A 105 -10.42 -2.51 1.75
CA LEU A 105 -10.93 -3.50 2.70
C LEU A 105 -12.43 -3.68 2.46
N TYR A 106 -12.91 -4.92 2.53
CA TYR A 106 -14.30 -5.28 2.30
C TYR A 106 -14.76 -6.32 3.33
N SER A 107 -15.93 -6.10 3.93
CA SER A 107 -16.57 -7.09 4.80
C SER A 107 -17.57 -7.91 3.98
N VAL A 108 -17.24 -9.17 3.71
CA VAL A 108 -18.19 -10.12 3.08
C VAL A 108 -19.40 -10.36 3.98
N LYS A 109 -19.22 -10.30 5.31
CA LYS A 109 -20.30 -10.45 6.28
C LYS A 109 -21.31 -9.31 6.18
N ASP A 110 -20.81 -8.09 6.09
CA ASP A 110 -21.62 -6.87 6.19
C ASP A 110 -21.88 -6.22 4.81
N GLY A 111 -21.40 -6.83 3.72
CA GLY A 111 -21.68 -6.45 2.33
C GLY A 111 -21.16 -5.09 1.89
N HIS A 112 -20.14 -4.52 2.56
CA HIS A 112 -19.66 -3.17 2.23
C HIS A 112 -18.14 -2.99 2.39
N ALA A 113 -17.62 -1.98 1.71
CA ALA A 113 -16.23 -1.56 1.80
C ALA A 113 -15.97 -0.79 3.11
N LEU A 114 -14.86 -1.10 3.77
CA LEU A 114 -14.54 -0.59 5.09
C LEU A 114 -13.68 0.69 5.00
N ALA A 115 -14.18 1.79 5.53
CA ALA A 115 -13.42 3.05 5.65
C ALA A 115 -12.19 2.94 6.57
N ALA A 116 -12.12 1.89 7.40
CA ALA A 116 -11.03 1.61 8.33
C ALA A 116 -9.65 1.66 7.65
N PHE A 117 -9.55 1.28 6.37
CA PHE A 117 -8.29 1.31 5.64
C PHE A 117 -7.70 2.73 5.58
N LYS A 118 -8.46 3.66 5.00
CA LYS A 118 -8.05 5.06 4.87
C LYS A 118 -7.95 5.72 6.23
N PHE A 119 -8.92 5.47 7.12
CA PHE A 119 -8.95 6.09 8.44
C PHE A 119 -7.69 5.76 9.26
N CYS A 120 -7.28 4.49 9.31
CA CYS A 120 -6.03 4.09 9.97
C CYS A 120 -4.79 4.77 9.37
N LEU A 121 -4.68 4.83 8.04
CA LEU A 121 -3.54 5.47 7.38
C LEU A 121 -3.50 6.98 7.66
N HIS A 122 -4.65 7.67 7.66
CA HIS A 122 -4.72 9.08 8.10
C HIS A 122 -4.24 9.26 9.53
N LEU A 123 -4.69 8.41 10.47
CA LEU A 123 -4.22 8.48 11.86
C LEU A 123 -2.72 8.21 11.97
N ALA A 124 -2.18 7.28 11.19
CA ALA A 124 -0.75 7.01 11.14
C ALA A 124 0.03 8.21 10.58
N CYS A 125 -0.52 8.93 9.59
CA CYS A 125 0.06 10.18 9.12
C CYS A 125 0.07 11.25 10.23
N ILE A 126 -1.02 11.41 10.99
CA ILE A 126 -1.12 12.44 12.05
C ILE A 126 -0.23 12.10 13.26
N GLY A 127 -0.25 10.85 13.70
CA GLY A 127 0.48 10.38 14.88
C GLY A 127 1.98 10.12 14.65
N ARG A 128 2.53 10.45 13.48
CA ARG A 128 3.95 10.22 13.17
C ARG A 128 4.85 11.18 13.97
N PRO A 129 6.04 10.73 14.41
CA PRO A 129 7.06 11.64 14.94
C PRO A 129 7.44 12.70 13.90
N ARG A 130 7.63 13.96 14.32
CA ARG A 130 8.01 15.08 13.42
C ARG A 130 9.32 14.86 12.66
N SER A 131 10.21 14.00 13.18
CA SER A 131 11.45 13.61 12.53
C SER A 131 11.25 12.77 11.26
N VAL A 132 10.06 12.20 11.05
CA VAL A 132 9.70 11.54 9.78
C VAL A 132 9.20 12.61 8.81
N GLN A 133 10.13 13.15 8.02
CA GLN A 133 9.80 14.03 6.91
C GLN A 133 9.11 13.22 5.81
N LEU A 134 7.86 13.58 5.52
CA LEU A 134 7.17 13.13 4.32
C LEU A 134 7.34 14.27 3.31
N ASN A 135 7.70 13.94 2.05
CA ASN A 135 8.05 14.82 0.92
C ASN A 135 9.54 14.86 0.49
N GLU A 136 10.48 14.20 1.18
CA GLU A 136 11.89 14.07 0.69
C GLU A 136 12.12 12.83 -0.21
N LEU A 137 11.05 12.10 -0.56
CA LEU A 137 11.11 10.84 -1.31
C LEU A 137 10.74 10.98 -2.80
N ASP A 138 10.44 12.19 -3.26
CA ASP A 138 10.15 12.46 -4.68
C ASP A 138 11.40 12.31 -5.58
N ASP A 139 12.60 12.33 -4.99
CA ASP A 139 13.88 12.10 -5.70
C ASP A 139 14.27 10.61 -5.84
N ILE A 140 13.49 9.68 -5.30
CA ILE A 140 13.69 8.23 -5.56
C ILE A 140 12.86 7.81 -6.77
N ALA A 141 13.22 8.36 -7.93
CA ALA A 141 12.96 7.72 -9.22
C ALA A 141 13.66 6.34 -9.27
N PRO A 142 13.24 5.39 -10.12
CA PRO A 142 13.53 3.95 -10.01
C PRO A 142 14.96 3.54 -10.41
N VAL A 143 15.97 4.38 -10.14
CA VAL A 143 17.37 4.14 -10.50
C VAL A 143 18.14 3.40 -9.38
N THR A 144 17.65 3.43 -8.14
CA THR A 144 18.32 2.76 -6.99
C THR A 144 17.89 1.32 -6.75
N LEU A 145 17.17 0.69 -7.69
CA LEU A 145 16.70 -0.70 -7.59
C LEU A 145 17.82 -1.77 -7.59
N HIS A 146 19.10 -1.36 -7.65
CA HIS A 146 20.25 -2.29 -7.65
C HIS A 146 21.42 -1.95 -6.71
N ARG A 147 21.34 -0.93 -5.84
CA ARG A 147 22.44 -0.69 -4.89
C ARG A 147 22.25 -1.49 -3.59
N PRO A 148 23.22 -2.32 -3.16
CA PRO A 148 23.17 -2.97 -1.86
C PRO A 148 23.12 -1.92 -0.75
N ILE A 149 22.33 -2.18 0.30
CA ILE A 149 22.13 -1.31 1.47
C ILE A 149 23.45 -0.87 2.13
N ALA A 150 24.52 -1.65 1.96
CA ALA A 150 25.87 -1.31 2.41
C ALA A 150 26.44 0.00 1.78
N ALA A 151 26.01 0.37 0.57
CA ALA A 151 26.51 1.55 -0.12
C ALA A 151 25.95 2.88 0.44
N LEU A 152 24.75 2.85 1.04
CA LEU A 152 24.14 4.06 1.62
C LEU A 152 24.80 4.48 2.94
N HIS A 153 25.32 3.51 3.72
CA HIS A 153 26.00 3.80 4.98
C HIS A 153 27.41 4.40 4.80
N GLN A 154 28.05 4.21 3.64
CA GLN A 154 29.37 4.80 3.39
C GLN A 154 29.30 6.27 2.96
N GLU A 155 28.22 6.72 2.32
CA GLU A 155 28.08 8.13 1.89
C GLU A 155 27.78 9.10 3.05
N GLU A 156 27.17 8.62 4.15
CA GLU A 156 26.95 9.47 5.35
C GLU A 156 28.24 9.65 6.18
N LEU A 157 29.19 8.73 6.13
CA LEU A 157 30.41 8.79 6.93
C LEU A 157 31.48 9.77 6.37
N PHE A 158 31.35 10.18 5.11
CA PHE A 158 32.30 11.10 4.45
C PHE A 158 31.84 12.56 4.40
N LYS A 159 30.76 12.93 5.10
CA LYS A 159 30.21 14.29 5.12
C LYS A 159 30.41 15.05 6.44
N THR A 160 31.41 14.67 7.23
CA THR A 160 31.86 15.49 8.37
C THR A 160 33.33 15.84 8.19
N ASP A 161 33.57 17.00 7.56
CA ASP A 161 34.73 17.85 7.82
C ASP A 161 34.25 19.08 8.62
#